data_AF-A0A1W9WFU7-F1
#
_entry.id   AF-A0A1W9WFU7-F1
#
_cell.length_a   1.000
_cell.length_b   1.000
_cell.length_c   1.000
_cell.angle_alpha   90.00
_cell.angle_beta   90.00
_cell.angle_gamma   90.00
#
_symmetry.space_group_name_H-M   'P 1'
#
loop_
_entity.id
_entity.type
_entity.pdbx_description
1 polymer ?
#
loop_
_entity_poly.entity_id
_entity_poly.type
_entity_poly.pdbx_seq_one_letter_code
_entity_poly.pdbx_strand_id
1 'polypeptide(L)'
;MNSYSPPPPSNFFLFSSALMCVLDAEGLIVQLNPAWENKFNVVRGDIEQSPFLAWVHPDDQASSRDQLAQLFSGQSSVSFSNRWRDCAGDYHRLNWEISAVPKSPQPRFEKAGRIFYAVATDISTQKHTEQVLRDTEERFELAIQGSNHGLWDWNLKTNEIYLSPRWKSMLGYQDHEIDNHIDDWCRFVHPDDFTQMWGDIEAYLDKRIPRYESIYRVCHKDGNYRWVVARAAAVWDENDQPYRMVGTYVDITERKQIEQALQEREALLSAIFDVTKIGLCVTDEEGRFVRVNSTYCELYGYTAKELLGQHSRPVGRRSYRRTRGRMARTG
;
A
#
# COMPACT_ATOMS: atom_id res chain seq x y z
N MET A 1 6.06 -27.46 62.95
CA MET A 1 5.82 -26.92 61.60
C MET A 1 7.15 -26.37 61.11
N ASN A 2 7.84 -27.11 60.24
CA ASN A 2 9.14 -26.68 59.71
C ASN A 2 8.90 -25.79 58.49
N SER A 3 9.08 -24.49 58.66
CA SER A 3 9.16 -23.52 57.57
C SER A 3 10.44 -23.78 56.77
N TYR A 4 10.28 -24.26 55.53
CA TYR A 4 11.37 -24.44 54.58
C TYR A 4 11.75 -23.06 54.03
N SER A 5 12.95 -22.55 54.35
CA SER A 5 13.50 -21.36 53.71
C SER A 5 14.44 -21.77 52.59
N PRO A 6 14.24 -21.32 51.33
CA PRO A 6 15.14 -21.61 50.23
C PRO A 6 16.54 -21.00 50.50
N PRO A 7 17.62 -21.60 49.96
CA PRO A 7 18.97 -21.07 50.13
C PRO A 7 19.11 -19.66 49.53
N PRO A 8 20.05 -18.83 50.02
CA PRO A 8 20.26 -17.50 49.48
C PRO A 8 20.64 -17.61 47.98
N PRO A 9 19.99 -16.82 47.11
CA PRO A 9 20.21 -16.87 45.68
C PRO A 9 21.67 -16.53 45.33
N SER A 10 22.23 -17.20 44.32
CA SER A 10 23.57 -16.87 43.81
C SER A 10 23.61 -15.42 43.30
N ASN A 11 24.78 -14.77 43.37
CA ASN A 11 24.97 -13.40 42.83
C ASN A 11 24.43 -13.24 41.40
N PHE A 12 24.58 -14.26 40.55
CA PHE A 12 24.02 -14.25 39.20
C PHE A 12 22.49 -14.05 39.18
N PHE A 13 21.74 -14.71 40.06
CA PHE A 13 20.29 -14.60 40.12
C PHE A 13 19.88 -13.20 40.59
N LEU A 14 20.55 -12.65 41.61
CA LEU A 14 20.21 -11.34 42.17
C LEU A 14 20.55 -10.15 41.27
N PHE A 15 21.66 -10.23 40.53
CA PHE A 15 22.17 -9.11 39.73
C PHE A 15 21.91 -9.25 38.23
N SER A 16 21.34 -10.37 37.77
CA SER A 16 20.94 -10.52 36.36
C SER A 16 19.83 -9.55 36.00
N SER A 17 19.94 -8.93 34.82
CA SER A 17 18.90 -8.11 34.20
C SER A 17 17.81 -8.95 33.51
N ALA A 18 18.04 -10.25 33.31
CA ALA A 18 17.03 -11.15 32.79
C ALA A 18 15.93 -11.39 33.84
N LEU A 19 14.69 -11.55 33.40
CA LEU A 19 13.57 -11.88 34.29
C LEU A 19 13.70 -13.36 34.68
N MET A 20 14.05 -13.64 35.92
CA MET A 20 14.29 -15.01 36.39
C MET A 20 13.33 -15.34 37.54
N CYS A 21 12.76 -16.55 37.51
CA CYS A 21 12.00 -17.07 38.63
C CYS A 21 12.34 -18.55 38.88
N VAL A 22 12.04 -18.99 40.09
CA VAL A 22 12.18 -20.39 40.49
C VAL A 22 10.80 -20.93 40.83
N LEU A 23 10.49 -22.12 40.29
CA LEU A 23 9.26 -22.85 40.57
C LEU A 23 9.55 -24.10 41.39
N ASP A 24 8.62 -24.50 42.24
CA ASP A 24 8.63 -25.81 42.90
C ASP A 24 7.95 -26.91 42.05
N ALA A 25 7.81 -28.11 42.61
CA ALA A 25 7.22 -29.27 41.94
C ALA A 25 5.69 -29.15 41.76
N GLU A 26 5.07 -28.24 42.49
CA GLU A 26 3.65 -27.93 42.45
C GLU A 26 3.34 -26.76 41.49
N GLY A 27 4.38 -26.10 40.95
CA GLY A 27 4.26 -24.96 40.04
C GLY A 27 4.00 -23.62 40.73
N LEU A 28 4.31 -23.52 42.04
CA LEU A 28 4.31 -22.26 42.76
C LEU A 28 5.62 -21.51 42.51
N ILE A 29 5.52 -20.18 42.47
CA ILE A 29 6.67 -19.30 42.32
C ILE A 29 7.34 -19.16 43.67
N VAL A 30 8.46 -19.86 43.89
CA VAL A 30 9.16 -19.83 45.18
C VAL A 30 10.11 -18.64 45.30
N GLN A 31 10.56 -18.10 44.17
CA GLN A 31 11.51 -16.99 44.17
C GLN A 31 11.48 -16.17 42.88
N LEU A 32 11.60 -14.86 42.99
CA LEU A 32 11.79 -13.93 41.87
C LEU A 32 13.05 -13.09 42.04
N ASN A 33 13.73 -12.80 40.93
CA ASN A 33 14.87 -11.87 40.97
C ASN A 33 14.42 -10.39 40.91
N PRO A 34 15.28 -9.43 41.33
CA PRO A 34 14.96 -8.00 41.30
C PRO A 34 14.63 -7.42 39.92
N ALA A 35 14.97 -8.10 38.82
CA ALA A 35 14.63 -7.64 37.47
C ALA A 35 13.10 -7.48 37.26
N TRP A 36 12.29 -8.27 37.97
CA TRP A 36 10.83 -8.18 37.94
C TRP A 36 10.30 -6.87 38.55
N GLU A 37 10.89 -6.41 39.66
CA GLU A 37 10.59 -5.12 40.29
C GLU A 37 10.90 -3.97 39.31
N ASN A 38 12.06 -4.02 38.66
CA ASN A 38 12.48 -2.95 37.75
C ASN A 38 11.62 -2.85 36.49
N LYS A 39 11.18 -3.99 35.94
CA LYS A 39 10.52 -4.02 34.63
C LYS A 39 9.01 -3.91 34.71
N PHE A 40 8.37 -4.56 35.69
CA PHE A 40 6.91 -4.59 35.82
C PHE A 40 6.40 -3.86 37.07
N ASN A 41 7.28 -3.18 37.81
CA ASN A 41 6.97 -2.44 39.04
C ASN A 41 6.18 -3.30 40.06
N VAL A 42 6.55 -4.57 40.17
CA VAL A 42 5.88 -5.55 41.03
C VAL A 42 6.60 -5.67 42.36
N VAL A 43 5.85 -5.75 43.47
CA VAL A 43 6.38 -6.22 44.75
C VAL A 43 6.52 -7.75 44.69
N ARG A 44 7.75 -8.28 44.71
CA ARG A 44 7.99 -9.73 44.59
C ARG A 44 7.20 -10.58 45.58
N GLY A 45 7.01 -10.08 46.80
CA GLY A 45 6.24 -10.76 47.85
C GLY A 45 4.78 -11.05 47.50
N ASP A 46 4.19 -10.32 46.56
CA ASP A 46 2.80 -10.53 46.11
C ASP A 46 2.69 -11.67 45.07
N ILE A 47 3.78 -11.94 44.34
CA ILE A 47 3.85 -13.05 43.39
C ILE A 47 4.45 -14.30 44.04
N GLU A 48 5.41 -14.15 44.95
CA GLU A 48 6.01 -15.30 45.63
C GLU A 48 4.95 -16.10 46.39
N GLN A 49 5.08 -17.43 46.36
CA GLN A 49 4.13 -18.42 46.86
C GLN A 49 2.79 -18.48 46.12
N SER A 50 2.62 -17.76 45.01
CA SER A 50 1.44 -17.88 44.16
C SER A 50 1.66 -18.90 43.03
N PRO A 51 0.59 -19.53 42.50
CA PRO A 51 0.70 -20.41 41.34
C PRO A 51 1.13 -19.66 40.08
N PHE A 52 2.08 -20.20 39.32
CA PHE A 52 2.54 -19.60 38.06
C PHE A 52 1.37 -19.27 37.11
N LEU A 53 0.43 -20.21 36.96
CA LEU A 53 -0.72 -20.08 36.06
C LEU A 53 -1.71 -18.98 36.50
N ALA A 54 -1.66 -18.51 37.75
CA ALA A 54 -2.55 -17.45 38.24
C ALA A 54 -2.25 -16.08 37.59
N TRP A 55 -1.02 -15.91 37.09
CA TRP A 55 -0.55 -14.69 36.41
C TRP A 55 -0.60 -14.81 34.89
N VAL A 56 -0.98 -15.98 34.37
CA VAL A 56 -1.14 -16.22 32.93
C VAL A 56 -2.57 -15.89 32.51
N HIS A 57 -2.72 -15.22 31.37
CA HIS A 57 -4.02 -14.90 30.77
C HIS A 57 -4.89 -16.15 30.62
N PRO A 58 -6.20 -16.09 30.94
CA PRO A 58 -7.10 -17.25 30.93
C PRO A 58 -7.00 -18.16 29.69
N ASP A 59 -7.02 -17.60 28.48
CA ASP A 59 -6.93 -18.41 27.26
C ASP A 59 -5.59 -19.15 27.09
N ASP A 60 -4.51 -18.66 27.72
CA ASP A 60 -3.16 -19.24 27.61
C ASP A 60 -2.87 -20.23 28.77
N GLN A 61 -3.77 -20.38 29.74
CA GLN A 61 -3.56 -21.22 30.92
C GLN A 61 -3.55 -22.72 30.57
N ALA A 62 -4.40 -23.15 29.64
CA ALA A 62 -4.48 -24.55 29.25
C ALA A 62 -3.17 -25.02 28.59
N SER A 63 -2.71 -24.29 27.57
CA SER A 63 -1.46 -24.59 26.87
C SER A 63 -0.23 -24.47 27.78
N SER A 64 -0.18 -23.45 28.66
CA SER A 64 0.92 -23.29 29.62
C SER A 64 0.97 -24.44 30.63
N ARG A 65 -0.20 -24.95 31.08
CA ARG A 65 -0.28 -26.09 31.99
C ARG A 65 0.25 -27.36 31.35
N ASP A 66 -0.07 -27.61 30.09
CA ASP A 66 0.41 -28.79 29.36
C ASP A 66 1.94 -28.78 29.23
N GLN A 67 2.53 -27.61 28.98
CA GLN A 67 3.99 -27.43 28.94
C GLN A 67 4.63 -27.70 30.30
N LEU A 68 4.08 -27.14 31.38
CA LEU A 68 4.57 -27.41 32.74
C LEU A 68 4.42 -28.89 33.13
N ALA A 69 3.32 -29.53 32.73
CA ALA A 69 3.10 -30.96 33.00
C ALA A 69 4.15 -31.83 32.31
N GLN A 70 4.54 -31.51 31.07
CA GLN A 70 5.64 -32.19 30.37
C GLN A 70 6.96 -32.07 31.15
N LEU A 71 7.28 -30.85 31.61
CA LEU A 71 8.46 -30.60 32.44
C LEU A 71 8.43 -31.42 33.74
N PHE A 72 7.32 -31.42 34.46
CA PHE A 72 7.16 -32.15 35.73
C PHE A 72 7.19 -33.68 35.55
N SER A 73 6.73 -34.17 34.40
CA SER A 73 6.77 -35.59 34.03
C SER A 73 8.17 -36.13 33.75
N GLY A 74 9.18 -35.25 33.64
CA GLY A 74 10.59 -35.64 33.52
C GLY A 74 11.33 -35.05 32.32
N GLN A 75 10.68 -34.18 31.53
CA GLN A 75 11.36 -33.43 30.48
C GLN A 75 12.39 -32.46 31.09
N SER A 76 13.55 -32.29 30.45
CA SER A 76 14.65 -31.50 31.00
C SER A 76 14.44 -30.00 30.87
N SER A 77 13.76 -29.56 29.81
CA SER A 77 13.40 -28.16 29.60
C SER A 77 12.19 -28.02 28.69
N VAL A 78 11.47 -26.91 28.84
CA VAL A 78 10.36 -26.49 27.98
C VAL A 78 10.54 -25.04 27.59
N SER A 79 10.11 -24.69 26.38
CA SER A 79 10.04 -23.31 25.92
C SER A 79 8.68 -23.04 25.31
N PHE A 80 8.03 -21.97 25.79
CA PHE A 80 6.70 -21.59 25.36
C PHE A 80 6.46 -20.10 25.64
N SER A 81 5.47 -19.52 24.97
CA SER A 81 5.09 -18.12 25.19
C SER A 81 3.67 -18.01 25.75
N ASN A 82 3.44 -17.01 26.58
CA ASN A 82 2.12 -16.68 27.10
C ASN A 82 1.98 -15.18 27.38
N ARG A 83 0.74 -14.75 27.63
CA ARG A 83 0.43 -13.41 28.16
C ARG A 83 0.52 -13.46 29.68
N TRP A 84 1.47 -12.73 30.24
CA TRP A 84 1.71 -12.54 31.66
C TRP A 84 1.07 -11.24 32.15
N ARG A 85 0.32 -11.31 33.23
CA ARG A 85 -0.33 -10.15 33.85
C ARG A 85 0.64 -9.46 34.81
N ASP A 86 0.76 -8.14 34.75
CA ASP A 86 1.46 -7.37 35.78
C ASP A 86 0.52 -6.99 36.95
N CYS A 87 1.03 -6.22 37.93
CA CYS A 87 0.24 -5.78 39.07
C CYS A 87 -0.77 -4.67 38.75
N ALA A 88 -0.61 -3.97 37.62
CA ALA A 88 -1.61 -3.00 37.14
C ALA A 88 -2.79 -3.69 36.44
N GLY A 89 -2.62 -4.97 36.06
CA GLY A 89 -3.61 -5.76 35.35
C GLY A 89 -3.38 -5.79 33.84
N ASP A 90 -2.30 -5.18 33.35
CA ASP A 90 -1.92 -5.18 31.94
C ASP A 90 -1.22 -6.50 31.58
N TYR A 91 -1.39 -6.95 30.33
CA TYR A 91 -0.83 -8.19 29.84
C TYR A 91 0.36 -7.96 28.92
N HIS A 92 1.49 -8.58 29.26
CA HIS A 92 2.74 -8.57 28.50
C HIS A 92 3.00 -9.96 27.92
N ARG A 93 3.49 -10.04 26.68
CA ARG A 93 3.85 -11.33 26.08
C ARG A 93 5.25 -11.72 26.52
N LEU A 94 5.35 -12.81 27.29
CA LEU A 94 6.60 -13.37 27.74
C LEU A 94 6.87 -14.69 27.02
N ASN A 95 8.10 -14.85 26.54
CA ASN A 95 8.66 -16.13 26.14
C ASN A 95 9.41 -16.73 27.33
N TRP A 96 9.01 -17.92 27.74
CA TRP A 96 9.56 -18.65 28.86
C TRP A 96 10.52 -19.73 28.39
N GLU A 97 11.65 -19.85 29.06
CA GLU A 97 12.51 -21.02 29.03
C GLU A 97 12.61 -21.56 30.45
N ILE A 98 12.05 -22.75 30.67
CA ILE A 98 12.01 -23.38 31.99
C ILE A 98 12.81 -24.67 31.94
N SER A 99 13.82 -24.76 32.79
CA SER A 99 14.71 -25.93 32.87
C SER A 99 14.58 -26.60 34.24
N ALA A 100 14.46 -27.91 34.22
CA ALA A 100 14.55 -28.75 35.41
C ALA A 100 16.01 -28.85 35.83
N VAL A 101 16.30 -28.58 37.10
CA VAL A 101 17.65 -28.83 37.63
C VAL A 101 17.69 -30.27 38.15
N PRO A 102 18.62 -31.11 37.67
CA PRO A 102 18.84 -32.43 38.24
C PRO A 102 19.10 -32.29 39.74
N LYS A 103 18.67 -33.25 40.56
CA LYS A 103 18.97 -33.27 42.00
C LYS A 103 20.46 -32.97 42.19
N SER A 104 20.78 -31.81 42.77
CA SER A 104 22.16 -31.43 43.04
C SER A 104 22.77 -32.50 43.96
N PRO A 105 23.97 -33.03 43.67
CA PRO A 105 24.66 -33.97 44.54
C PRO A 105 25.11 -33.34 45.87
N GLN A 106 24.86 -32.04 46.07
CA GLN A 106 25.16 -31.36 47.32
C GLN A 106 24.07 -31.67 48.37
N PRO A 107 24.43 -32.19 49.56
CA PRO A 107 23.50 -32.60 50.62
C PRO A 107 22.61 -31.45 51.17
N ARG A 108 22.89 -30.21 50.78
CA ARG A 108 22.11 -29.02 51.14
C ARG A 108 20.79 -28.87 50.35
N PHE A 109 20.62 -29.61 49.26
CA PHE A 109 19.39 -29.62 48.44
C PHE A 109 18.56 -30.90 48.60
N GLU A 110 18.96 -31.83 49.48
CA GLU A 110 18.27 -33.11 49.71
C GLU A 110 16.83 -32.97 50.24
N LYS A 111 16.51 -31.83 50.87
CA LYS A 111 15.17 -31.55 51.42
C LYS A 111 14.28 -30.68 50.53
N ALA A 112 14.80 -30.12 49.42
CA ALA A 112 13.98 -29.44 48.44
C ALA A 112 13.45 -30.50 47.46
N GLY A 113 12.17 -30.45 47.13
CA GLY A 113 11.65 -31.18 45.97
C GLY A 113 12.39 -30.81 44.67
N ARG A 114 11.94 -31.36 43.53
CA ARG A 114 12.42 -30.88 42.22
C ARG A 114 12.11 -29.38 42.09
N ILE A 115 13.14 -28.57 41.82
CA ILE A 115 13.01 -27.13 41.54
C ILE A 115 13.30 -26.87 40.07
N PHE A 116 12.66 -25.84 39.53
CA PHE A 116 12.77 -25.47 38.12
C PHE A 116 13.18 -24.01 38.02
N TYR A 117 14.16 -23.72 37.17
CA TYR A 117 14.59 -22.35 36.89
C TYR A 117 13.94 -21.90 35.59
N ALA A 118 13.26 -20.76 35.65
CA ALA A 118 12.61 -20.14 34.53
C ALA A 118 13.28 -18.81 34.20
N VAL A 119 13.50 -18.56 32.92
CA VAL A 119 13.90 -17.26 32.38
C VAL A 119 12.78 -16.78 31.46
N ALA A 120 12.33 -15.54 31.66
CA ALA A 120 11.37 -14.88 30.81
C ALA A 120 12.04 -13.81 29.96
N THR A 121 11.69 -13.77 28.68
CA THR A 121 12.02 -12.70 27.75
C THR A 121 10.74 -12.02 27.32
N ASP A 122 10.65 -10.71 27.54
CA ASP A 122 9.52 -9.92 27.06
C ASP A 122 9.64 -9.67 25.56
N ILE A 123 8.66 -10.19 24.82
CA ILE A 123 8.58 -10.13 23.36
C ILE A 123 7.44 -9.20 22.88
N SER A 124 6.86 -8.41 23.79
CA SER A 124 5.70 -7.56 23.49
C SER A 124 6.00 -6.53 22.41
N THR A 125 7.13 -5.84 22.52
CA THR A 125 7.57 -4.84 21.54
C THR A 125 7.83 -5.45 20.18
N GLN A 126 8.59 -6.55 20.13
CA GLN A 126 8.91 -7.26 18.90
C GLN A 126 7.65 -7.75 18.19
N LYS A 127 6.71 -8.38 18.91
CA LYS A 127 5.47 -8.88 18.34
C LYS A 127 4.54 -7.76 17.89
N HIS A 128 4.52 -6.63 18.59
CA HIS A 128 3.75 -5.47 18.17
C HIS A 128 4.32 -4.85 16.89
N THR A 129 5.64 -4.67 16.79
CA THR A 129 6.30 -4.17 15.57
C THR A 129 6.07 -5.12 14.40
N GLU A 130 6.18 -6.43 14.63
CA GLU A 130 5.90 -7.44 13.60
C GLU A 130 4.45 -7.37 13.12
N GLN A 131 3.48 -7.20 14.03
CA GLN A 131 2.06 -7.10 13.67
C GLN A 131 1.76 -5.80 12.92
N VAL A 132 2.28 -4.66 13.38
CA VAL A 132 2.10 -3.37 12.70
C VAL A 132 2.72 -3.41 11.29
N LEU A 133 3.88 -4.05 11.15
CA LEU A 133 4.51 -4.24 9.84
C LEU A 133 3.61 -5.08 8.93
N ARG A 134 3.15 -6.24 9.40
CA ARG A 134 2.22 -7.12 8.64
C ARG A 134 0.94 -6.41 8.24
N ASP A 135 0.28 -5.72 9.17
CA ASP A 135 -0.94 -4.97 8.90
C ASP A 135 -0.70 -3.85 7.86
N THR A 136 0.48 -3.22 7.89
CA THR A 136 0.85 -2.16 6.94
C THR A 136 1.16 -2.74 5.56
N GLU A 137 1.88 -3.86 5.50
CA GLU A 137 2.17 -4.60 4.26
C GLU A 137 0.86 -5.11 3.62
N GLU A 138 -0.02 -5.74 4.38
CA GLU A 138 -1.31 -6.25 3.89
C GLU A 138 -2.20 -5.10 3.38
N ARG A 139 -2.29 -3.99 4.13
CA ARG A 139 -3.02 -2.80 3.66
C ARG A 139 -2.43 -2.22 2.39
N PHE A 140 -1.10 -2.19 2.27
CA PHE A 140 -0.40 -1.71 1.08
C PHE A 140 -0.69 -2.60 -0.13
N GLU A 141 -0.61 -3.92 0.03
CA GLU A 141 -0.95 -4.89 -1.02
C GLU A 141 -2.41 -4.76 -1.46
N LEU A 142 -3.35 -4.68 -0.51
CA LEU A 142 -4.77 -4.52 -0.81
C LEU A 142 -5.08 -3.20 -1.52
N ALA A 143 -4.42 -2.10 -1.13
CA ALA A 143 -4.58 -0.82 -1.81
C ALA A 143 -4.09 -0.87 -3.26
N ILE A 144 -2.96 -1.53 -3.51
CA ILE A 144 -2.45 -1.73 -4.88
C ILE A 144 -3.40 -2.59 -5.69
N GLN A 145 -3.83 -3.73 -5.15
CA GLN A 145 -4.78 -4.64 -5.83
C GLN A 145 -6.10 -3.95 -6.14
N GLY A 146 -6.67 -3.20 -5.18
CA GLY A 146 -7.94 -2.50 -5.34
C GLY A 146 -7.89 -1.32 -6.33
N SER A 147 -6.75 -0.62 -6.42
CA SER A 147 -6.57 0.50 -7.37
C SER A 147 -6.44 0.06 -8.81
N ASN A 148 -6.19 -1.24 -9.03
CA ASN A 148 -5.98 -1.80 -10.36
C ASN A 148 -4.79 -1.16 -11.11
N HIS A 149 -3.82 -0.59 -10.38
CA HIS A 149 -2.61 0.02 -10.92
C HIS A 149 -1.45 -0.98 -10.96
N GLY A 150 -0.56 -0.85 -11.94
CA GLY A 150 0.76 -1.46 -11.90
C GLY A 150 1.67 -0.66 -10.98
N LEU A 151 2.40 -1.32 -10.08
CA LEU A 151 3.47 -0.73 -9.27
C LEU A 151 4.83 -1.02 -9.92
N TRP A 152 5.72 -0.04 -9.86
CA TRP A 152 7.15 -0.20 -10.10
C TRP A 152 7.96 0.53 -9.04
N ASP A 153 9.14 0.01 -8.71
CA ASP A 153 10.04 0.54 -7.69
C ASP A 153 11.48 0.41 -8.17
N TRP A 154 12.10 1.55 -8.45
CA TRP A 154 13.43 1.63 -9.03
C TRP A 154 14.45 2.14 -8.03
N ASN A 155 15.46 1.32 -7.76
CA ASN A 155 16.64 1.71 -6.99
C ASN A 155 17.64 2.38 -7.94
N LEU A 156 17.79 3.70 -7.78
CA LEU A 156 18.66 4.51 -8.64
C LEU A 156 20.16 4.29 -8.36
N LYS A 157 20.51 3.68 -7.22
CA LYS A 157 21.91 3.37 -6.86
C LYS A 157 22.38 2.05 -7.46
N THR A 158 21.55 1.00 -7.37
CA THR A 158 21.89 -0.33 -7.91
C THR A 158 21.40 -0.55 -9.32
N ASN A 159 20.52 0.34 -9.81
CA ASN A 159 19.81 0.23 -11.08
C ASN A 159 18.87 -0.99 -11.16
N GLU A 160 18.49 -1.55 -10.02
CA GLU A 160 17.51 -2.64 -9.92
C GLU A 160 16.10 -2.07 -9.91
N ILE A 161 15.18 -2.70 -10.63
CA ILE A 161 13.76 -2.30 -10.65
C ILE A 161 12.87 -3.48 -10.29
N TYR A 162 11.94 -3.27 -9.37
CA TYR A 162 10.85 -4.19 -9.15
C TYR A 162 9.65 -3.79 -10.01
N LEU A 163 9.08 -4.75 -10.75
CA LEU A 163 7.85 -4.60 -11.51
C LEU A 163 6.80 -5.53 -10.93
N SER A 164 5.69 -4.99 -10.47
CA SER A 164 4.61 -5.81 -9.89
C SER A 164 3.99 -6.77 -10.92
N PRO A 165 3.42 -7.90 -10.49
CA PRO A 165 2.68 -8.80 -11.38
C PRO A 165 1.56 -8.10 -12.15
N ARG A 166 0.90 -7.11 -11.52
CA ARG A 166 -0.14 -6.32 -12.17
C ARG A 166 0.42 -5.50 -13.33
N TRP A 167 1.56 -4.85 -13.15
CA TRP A 167 2.24 -4.10 -14.21
C TRP A 167 2.50 -4.98 -15.43
N LYS A 168 3.05 -6.19 -15.22
CA LYS A 168 3.33 -7.16 -16.29
C LYS A 168 2.04 -7.64 -16.97
N SER A 169 0.99 -7.90 -16.17
CA SER A 169 -0.32 -8.32 -16.68
C SER A 169 -1.00 -7.26 -17.56
N MET A 170 -0.78 -5.96 -17.28
CA MET A 170 -1.30 -4.86 -18.11
C MET A 170 -0.68 -4.86 -19.51
N LEU A 171 0.55 -5.34 -19.64
CA LEU A 171 1.22 -5.55 -20.92
C LEU A 171 0.93 -6.94 -21.54
N GLY A 172 0.09 -7.74 -20.89
CA GLY A 172 -0.32 -9.07 -21.38
C GLY A 172 0.65 -10.19 -21.03
N TYR A 173 1.62 -9.93 -20.16
CA TYR A 173 2.64 -10.90 -19.75
C TYR A 173 2.32 -11.51 -18.39
N GLN A 174 2.74 -12.76 -18.20
CA GLN A 174 2.80 -13.40 -16.89
C GLN A 174 4.03 -12.91 -16.12
N ASP A 175 4.00 -13.05 -14.79
CA ASP A 175 5.05 -12.50 -13.93
C ASP A 175 6.47 -13.04 -14.26
N HIS A 176 6.56 -14.31 -14.64
CA HIS A 176 7.82 -14.97 -15.00
C HIS A 176 8.31 -14.68 -16.43
N GLU A 177 7.53 -13.97 -17.25
CA GLU A 177 7.90 -13.67 -18.65
C GLU A 177 8.70 -12.37 -18.78
N ILE A 178 8.66 -11.51 -17.75
CA ILE A 178 9.40 -10.24 -17.70
C ILE A 178 10.24 -10.24 -16.44
N ASP A 179 11.54 -10.05 -16.61
CA ASP A 179 12.47 -9.90 -15.50
C ASP A 179 12.41 -8.49 -14.90
N ASN A 180 12.86 -8.40 -13.67
CA ASN A 180 12.91 -7.16 -12.89
C ASN A 180 14.17 -6.36 -13.25
N HIS A 181 14.25 -5.93 -14.52
CA HIS A 181 15.39 -5.21 -15.08
C HIS A 181 14.97 -3.91 -15.79
N ILE A 182 15.73 -2.84 -15.60
CA ILE A 182 15.42 -1.51 -16.16
C ILE A 182 15.38 -1.54 -17.70
N ASP A 183 16.28 -2.30 -18.31
CA ASP A 183 16.35 -2.45 -19.78
C ASP A 183 15.07 -3.07 -20.35
N ASP A 184 14.43 -3.99 -19.63
CA ASP A 184 13.16 -4.57 -20.06
C ASP A 184 12.07 -3.52 -20.03
N TRP A 185 11.97 -2.71 -18.97
CA TRP A 185 11.02 -1.59 -18.94
C TRP A 185 11.24 -0.63 -20.12
N CYS A 186 12.48 -0.19 -20.35
CA CYS A 186 12.82 0.73 -21.44
C CYS A 186 12.46 0.18 -22.82
N ARG A 187 12.63 -1.13 -23.05
CA ARG A 187 12.33 -1.79 -24.34
C ARG A 187 10.84 -1.76 -24.70
N PHE A 188 9.94 -1.73 -23.72
CA PHE A 188 8.50 -1.69 -24.01
C PHE A 188 8.04 -0.30 -24.45
N VAL A 189 8.77 0.77 -24.14
CA VAL A 189 8.37 2.14 -24.50
C VAL A 189 8.47 2.35 -26.00
N HIS A 190 7.47 3.01 -26.58
CA HIS A 190 7.49 3.36 -28.00
C HIS A 190 8.71 4.25 -28.32
N PRO A 191 9.47 3.98 -29.40
CA PRO A 191 10.69 4.72 -29.71
C PRO A 191 10.54 6.25 -29.73
N ASP A 192 9.47 6.75 -30.35
CA ASP A 192 9.17 8.20 -30.40
C ASP A 192 8.93 8.83 -29.02
N ASP A 193 8.46 8.06 -28.04
CA ASP A 193 8.06 8.57 -26.73
C ASP A 193 9.21 8.44 -25.71
N PHE A 194 10.22 7.61 -26.01
CA PHE A 194 11.33 7.28 -25.09
C PHE A 194 12.11 8.52 -24.65
N THR A 195 12.51 9.37 -25.61
CA THR A 195 13.30 10.58 -25.31
C THR A 195 12.55 11.55 -24.41
N GLN A 196 11.24 11.74 -24.65
CA GLN A 196 10.42 12.62 -23.83
C GLN A 196 10.24 12.04 -22.42
N MET A 197 9.88 10.76 -22.32
CA MET A 197 9.70 10.07 -21.05
C MET A 197 10.98 10.14 -20.20
N TRP A 198 12.15 9.87 -20.79
CA TRP A 198 13.42 9.95 -20.08
C TRP A 198 13.73 11.38 -19.63
N GLY A 199 13.48 12.37 -20.48
CA GLY A 199 13.64 13.79 -20.13
C GLY A 199 12.73 14.23 -18.98
N ASP A 200 11.50 13.70 -18.89
CA ASP A 200 10.58 13.95 -17.78
C ASP A 200 11.10 13.36 -16.46
N ILE A 201 11.70 12.16 -16.51
CA ILE A 201 12.34 11.53 -15.35
C ILE A 201 13.50 12.39 -14.86
N GLU A 202 14.41 12.78 -15.76
CA GLU A 202 15.55 13.63 -15.42
C GLU A 202 15.09 14.97 -14.83
N ALA A 203 14.11 15.62 -15.47
CA ALA A 203 13.57 16.88 -14.97
C ALA A 203 12.98 16.75 -13.56
N TYR A 204 12.34 15.62 -13.24
CA TYR A 204 11.82 15.37 -11.92
C TYR A 204 12.91 15.10 -10.89
N LEU A 205 13.89 14.26 -11.23
CA LEU A 205 15.01 13.91 -10.33
C LEU A 205 15.90 15.13 -10.03
N ASP A 206 16.06 16.03 -11.01
CA ASP A 206 16.74 17.32 -10.88
C ASP A 206 15.90 18.39 -10.15
N LYS A 207 14.67 18.05 -9.71
CA LYS A 207 13.71 18.97 -9.08
C LYS A 207 13.32 20.17 -9.96
N ARG A 208 13.47 20.07 -11.30
CA ARG A 208 13.01 21.09 -12.26
C ARG A 208 11.49 21.12 -12.37
N ILE A 209 10.83 20.00 -12.11
CA ILE A 209 9.38 19.89 -12.00
C ILE A 209 8.97 19.33 -10.62
N PRO A 210 7.84 19.77 -10.05
CA PRO A 210 7.47 19.41 -8.68
C PRO A 210 6.87 18.00 -8.54
N ARG A 211 6.41 17.41 -9.65
CA ARG A 211 5.73 16.10 -9.69
C ARG A 211 6.05 15.41 -11.00
N TYR A 212 6.30 14.10 -10.93
CA TYR A 212 6.42 13.26 -12.12
C TYR A 212 5.06 12.73 -12.55
N GLU A 213 4.66 13.10 -13.75
CA GLU A 213 3.57 12.49 -14.51
C GLU A 213 4.00 12.45 -15.97
N SER A 214 4.04 11.27 -16.58
CA SER A 214 4.36 11.12 -18.00
C SER A 214 3.35 10.19 -18.67
N ILE A 215 2.95 10.55 -19.88
CA ILE A 215 2.01 9.80 -20.70
C ILE A 215 2.74 9.34 -21.96
N TYR A 216 2.86 8.03 -22.14
CA TYR A 216 3.59 7.44 -23.26
C TYR A 216 2.95 6.13 -23.71
N ARG A 217 3.38 5.64 -24.87
CA ARG A 217 2.94 4.37 -25.42
C ARG A 217 3.90 3.25 -25.04
N VAL A 218 3.32 2.07 -24.81
CA VAL A 218 4.04 0.83 -24.51
C VAL A 218 3.58 -0.32 -25.40
N CYS A 219 4.52 -1.18 -25.78
CA CYS A 219 4.25 -2.34 -26.60
C CYS A 219 3.66 -3.46 -25.74
N HIS A 220 2.42 -3.84 -26.04
CA HIS A 220 1.76 -4.98 -25.44
C HIS A 220 2.17 -6.28 -26.15
N LYS A 221 2.03 -7.43 -25.47
CA LYS A 221 2.42 -8.76 -25.98
C LYS A 221 1.78 -9.13 -27.33
N ASP A 222 0.62 -8.58 -27.64
CA ASP A 222 -0.10 -8.77 -28.91
C ASP A 222 0.47 -7.94 -30.08
N GLY A 223 1.50 -7.12 -29.84
CA GLY A 223 2.13 -6.24 -30.81
C GLY A 223 1.48 -4.86 -30.96
N ASN A 224 0.37 -4.59 -30.27
CA ASN A 224 -0.27 -3.29 -30.28
C ASN A 224 0.33 -2.35 -29.23
N TYR A 225 0.27 -1.05 -29.49
CA TYR A 225 0.65 -0.05 -28.50
C TYR A 225 -0.53 0.32 -27.59
N ARG A 226 -0.24 0.46 -26.30
CA ARG A 226 -1.17 0.92 -25.28
C ARG A 226 -0.70 2.24 -24.69
N TRP A 227 -1.65 3.13 -24.42
CA TRP A 227 -1.36 4.39 -23.75
C TRP A 227 -1.36 4.18 -22.25
N VAL A 228 -0.31 4.67 -21.60
CA VAL A 228 -0.16 4.55 -20.16
C VAL A 228 0.17 5.90 -19.56
N VAL A 229 -0.29 6.10 -18.33
CA VAL A 229 0.16 7.21 -17.49
C VAL A 229 0.98 6.65 -16.35
N ALA A 230 2.22 7.12 -16.24
CA ALA A 230 3.13 6.82 -15.15
C ALA A 230 3.20 8.01 -14.21
N ARG A 231 3.04 7.76 -12.91
CA ARG A 231 3.19 8.76 -11.84
C ARG A 231 4.10 8.23 -10.77
N ALA A 232 4.97 9.06 -10.21
CA ALA A 232 5.97 8.59 -9.27
C ALA A 232 6.36 9.64 -8.24
N ALA A 233 6.93 9.14 -7.14
CA ALA A 233 7.64 9.90 -6.15
C ALA A 233 9.07 9.37 -6.02
N ALA A 234 10.04 10.27 -5.89
CA ALA A 234 11.43 9.93 -5.59
C ALA A 234 11.81 10.31 -4.15
N VAL A 235 12.86 9.69 -3.65
CA VAL A 235 13.52 10.02 -2.39
C VAL A 235 14.99 10.34 -2.65
N TRP A 236 15.46 11.39 -1.99
CA TRP A 236 16.83 11.89 -2.05
C TRP A 236 17.52 11.65 -0.71
N ASP A 237 18.84 11.45 -0.74
CA ASP A 237 19.66 11.34 0.46
C ASP A 237 20.10 12.72 0.99
N GLU A 238 20.90 12.72 2.06
CA GLU A 238 21.38 13.94 2.73
C GLU A 238 22.23 14.85 1.82
N ASN A 239 22.77 14.32 0.72
CA ASN A 239 23.55 15.07 -0.27
C ASN A 239 22.71 15.50 -1.48
N ASP A 240 21.38 15.49 -1.35
CA ASP A 240 20.44 15.78 -2.43
C ASP A 240 20.56 14.85 -3.65
N GLN A 241 21.11 13.64 -3.47
CA GLN A 241 21.20 12.64 -4.54
C GLN A 241 19.99 11.71 -4.50
N PRO A 242 19.23 11.55 -5.60
CA PRO A 242 18.09 10.65 -5.64
C PRO A 242 18.57 9.19 -5.57
N TYR A 243 17.95 8.37 -4.73
CA TYR A 243 18.37 6.98 -4.55
C TYR A 243 17.27 5.94 -4.80
N ARG A 244 16.00 6.35 -4.82
CA ARG A 244 14.87 5.46 -5.12
C ARG A 244 13.70 6.24 -5.70
N MET A 245 13.00 5.65 -6.66
CA MET A 245 11.81 6.21 -7.29
C MET A 245 10.73 5.13 -7.36
N VAL A 246 9.55 5.41 -6.79
CA VAL A 246 8.42 4.48 -6.73
C VAL A 246 7.24 5.10 -7.46
N GLY A 247 6.59 4.32 -8.32
CA GLY A 247 5.50 4.84 -9.11
C GLY A 247 4.42 3.85 -9.46
N THR A 248 3.33 4.41 -9.94
CA THR A 248 2.17 3.70 -10.44
C THR A 248 2.10 3.83 -11.96
N TYR A 249 1.40 2.87 -12.55
CA TYR A 249 1.27 2.67 -13.96
C TYR A 249 -0.17 2.31 -14.26
N VAL A 250 -0.82 3.12 -15.10
CA VAL A 250 -2.25 2.97 -15.40
C VAL A 250 -2.45 2.94 -16.89
N ASP A 251 -3.11 1.90 -17.38
CA ASP A 251 -3.56 1.82 -18.76
C ASP A 251 -4.71 2.82 -18.98
N ILE A 252 -4.50 3.77 -19.90
CA ILE A 252 -5.47 4.79 -20.30
C ILE A 252 -5.87 4.62 -21.77
N THR A 253 -5.61 3.46 -22.37
CA THR A 253 -5.88 3.19 -23.78
C THR A 253 -7.35 3.34 -24.12
N GLU A 254 -8.25 2.75 -23.32
CA GLU A 254 -9.70 2.87 -23.53
C GLU A 254 -10.13 4.34 -23.48
N ARG A 255 -9.63 5.09 -22.50
CA ARG A 255 -9.90 6.53 -22.38
C ARG A 255 -9.43 7.29 -23.62
N LYS A 256 -8.21 7.02 -24.10
CA LYS A 256 -7.65 7.66 -25.31
C LYS A 256 -8.43 7.29 -26.57
N GLN A 257 -8.87 6.04 -26.70
CA GLN A 257 -9.70 5.59 -27.81
C GLN A 257 -11.06 6.28 -27.82
N ILE A 258 -11.69 6.44 -26.64
CA ILE A 258 -12.96 7.18 -26.51
C ILE A 258 -12.77 8.66 -26.85
N GLU A 259 -11.71 9.30 -26.34
CA GLU A 259 -11.38 10.71 -26.65
C GLU A 259 -11.15 10.89 -28.16
N GLN A 260 -10.40 9.99 -28.79
CA GLN A 260 -10.12 10.04 -30.23
C GLN A 260 -11.38 9.79 -31.07
N ALA A 261 -12.18 8.79 -30.74
CA ALA A 261 -13.43 8.50 -31.45
C ALA A 261 -14.43 9.66 -31.36
N LEU A 262 -14.48 10.34 -30.21
CA LEU A 262 -15.28 11.56 -30.04
C LEU A 262 -14.77 12.67 -30.95
N GLN A 263 -13.46 12.91 -30.98
CA GLN A 263 -12.84 13.94 -31.80
C GLN A 263 -13.04 13.68 -33.31
N GLU A 264 -12.87 12.43 -33.76
CA GLU A 264 -13.10 12.04 -35.15
C GLU A 264 -14.57 12.21 -35.54
N ARG A 265 -15.50 11.85 -34.64
CA ARG A 265 -16.93 12.06 -34.85
C ARG A 265 -17.28 13.54 -34.94
N GLU A 266 -16.73 14.38 -34.06
CA GLU A 266 -16.94 15.84 -34.09
C GLU A 266 -16.40 16.44 -35.39
N ALA A 267 -15.19 16.05 -35.80
CA ALA A 267 -14.59 16.48 -37.06
C ALA A 267 -15.44 16.08 -38.27
N LEU A 268 -15.91 14.83 -38.30
CA LEU A 268 -16.79 14.33 -39.37
C LEU A 268 -18.12 15.09 -39.41
N LEU A 269 -18.76 15.31 -38.27
CA LEU A 269 -20.02 16.08 -38.19
C LEU A 269 -19.81 17.53 -38.60
N SER A 270 -18.67 18.14 -38.27
CA SER A 270 -18.32 19.48 -38.74
C SER A 270 -18.16 19.52 -40.25
N ALA A 271 -17.39 18.59 -40.81
CA ALA A 271 -17.18 18.49 -42.25
C ALA A 271 -18.48 18.25 -43.02
N ILE A 272 -19.35 17.34 -42.55
CA ILE A 272 -20.67 17.11 -43.19
C ILE A 272 -21.51 18.38 -43.16
N PHE A 273 -21.63 19.03 -42.00
CA PHE A 273 -22.40 20.26 -41.86
C PHE A 273 -21.94 21.34 -42.84
N ASP A 274 -20.64 21.53 -43.02
CA ASP A 274 -20.07 22.56 -43.89
C ASP A 274 -20.13 22.22 -45.38
N VAL A 275 -20.07 20.95 -45.75
CA VAL A 275 -20.06 20.52 -47.18
C VAL A 275 -21.47 20.30 -47.73
N THR A 276 -22.47 20.05 -46.86
CA THR A 276 -23.86 19.84 -47.29
C THR A 276 -24.38 20.99 -48.16
N LYS A 277 -24.99 20.64 -49.29
CA LYS A 277 -25.60 21.60 -50.24
C LYS A 277 -27.00 22.05 -49.84
N ILE A 278 -27.37 21.84 -48.59
CA ILE A 278 -28.60 22.34 -47.98
C ILE A 278 -28.19 23.40 -46.95
N GLY A 279 -28.93 24.51 -46.89
CA GLY A 279 -28.71 25.52 -45.86
C GLY A 279 -29.09 24.98 -44.49
N LEU A 280 -28.11 24.74 -43.62
CA LEU A 280 -28.31 24.27 -42.26
C LEU A 280 -28.00 25.39 -41.26
N CYS A 281 -28.83 25.47 -40.23
CA CYS A 281 -28.61 26.34 -39.09
C CYS A 281 -29.04 25.63 -37.79
N VAL A 282 -28.33 25.93 -36.71
CA VAL A 282 -28.64 25.50 -35.34
C VAL A 282 -28.93 26.77 -34.54
N THR A 283 -30.02 26.76 -33.79
CA THR A 283 -30.40 27.87 -32.91
C THR A 283 -30.49 27.45 -31.46
N ASP A 284 -30.29 28.39 -30.54
CA ASP A 284 -30.60 28.19 -29.12
C ASP A 284 -32.10 28.21 -28.85
N GLU A 285 -32.50 28.02 -27.59
CA GLU A 285 -33.89 28.01 -27.14
C GLU A 285 -34.62 29.34 -27.39
N GLU A 286 -33.86 30.44 -27.48
CA GLU A 286 -34.37 31.78 -27.76
C GLU A 286 -34.41 32.10 -29.28
N GLY A 287 -34.00 31.13 -30.11
CA GLY A 287 -34.02 31.22 -31.55
C GLY A 287 -32.92 32.09 -32.14
N ARG A 288 -31.79 32.26 -31.44
CA ARG A 288 -30.57 32.89 -31.97
C ARG A 288 -29.68 31.86 -32.65
N PHE A 289 -29.01 32.24 -33.74
CA PHE A 289 -28.10 31.32 -34.45
C PHE A 289 -26.88 31.00 -33.59
N VAL A 290 -26.70 29.71 -33.29
CA VAL A 290 -25.54 29.14 -32.62
C VAL A 290 -24.53 28.63 -33.64
N ARG A 291 -25.02 28.16 -34.80
CA ARG A 291 -24.18 27.66 -35.89
C ARG A 291 -24.91 27.77 -37.22
N VAL A 292 -24.20 28.10 -38.29
CA VAL A 292 -24.73 28.18 -39.67
C VAL A 292 -23.68 27.63 -40.62
N ASN A 293 -24.10 26.83 -41.62
CA ASN A 293 -23.15 26.31 -42.61
C ASN A 293 -22.91 27.31 -43.74
N SER A 294 -21.87 27.06 -44.53
CA SER A 294 -21.49 27.85 -45.71
C SER A 294 -22.65 27.99 -46.70
N THR A 295 -23.37 26.90 -46.98
CA THR A 295 -24.51 26.93 -47.91
C THR A 295 -25.66 27.81 -47.41
N TYR A 296 -25.96 27.84 -46.11
CA TYR A 296 -26.97 28.74 -45.54
C TYR A 296 -26.56 30.20 -45.72
N CYS A 297 -25.29 30.50 -45.47
CA CYS A 297 -24.70 31.82 -45.68
C CYS A 297 -24.82 32.25 -47.15
N GLU A 298 -24.46 31.37 -48.09
CA GLU A 298 -24.55 31.62 -49.53
C GLU A 298 -25.99 31.81 -50.02
N LEU A 299 -26.91 30.92 -49.61
CA LEU A 299 -28.31 30.96 -50.03
C LEU A 299 -29.02 32.25 -49.62
N TYR A 300 -28.70 32.76 -48.43
CA TYR A 300 -29.34 33.96 -47.88
C TYR A 300 -28.50 35.23 -48.00
N GLY A 301 -27.25 35.12 -48.48
CA GLY A 301 -26.36 36.25 -48.73
C GLY A 301 -25.86 36.93 -47.45
N TYR A 302 -25.56 36.15 -46.42
CA TYR A 302 -25.01 36.60 -45.14
C TYR A 302 -23.71 35.87 -44.86
N THR A 303 -22.85 36.43 -44.02
CA THR A 303 -21.70 35.72 -43.47
C THR A 303 -22.06 35.06 -42.14
N ALA A 304 -21.34 33.99 -41.77
CA ALA A 304 -21.56 33.33 -40.48
C ALA A 304 -21.43 34.31 -39.31
N LYS A 305 -20.44 35.21 -39.36
CA LYS A 305 -20.19 36.22 -38.32
C LYS A 305 -21.35 37.22 -38.14
N GLU A 306 -22.08 37.53 -39.20
CA GLU A 306 -23.26 38.41 -39.13
C GLU A 306 -24.50 37.70 -38.57
N LEU A 307 -24.56 36.37 -38.69
CA LEU A 307 -25.70 35.57 -38.25
C LEU A 307 -25.53 35.07 -36.81
N LEU A 308 -24.33 34.66 -36.41
CA LEU A 308 -24.06 34.11 -35.08
C LEU A 308 -24.50 35.08 -33.98
N GLY A 309 -25.28 34.58 -33.01
CA GLY A 309 -25.87 35.35 -31.92
C GLY A 309 -27.11 36.19 -32.30
N GLN A 310 -27.44 36.31 -33.59
CA GLN A 310 -28.63 37.04 -34.04
C GLN A 310 -29.87 36.16 -34.04
N HIS A 311 -31.05 36.76 -33.82
CA HIS A 311 -32.32 36.04 -33.86
C HIS A 311 -32.68 35.62 -35.29
N SER A 312 -33.16 34.39 -35.47
CA SER A 312 -33.56 33.81 -36.78
C SER A 312 -34.80 34.46 -37.42
N ARG A 313 -35.72 35.01 -36.61
CA ARG A 313 -36.98 35.64 -37.06
C ARG A 313 -36.82 36.75 -38.11
N PRO A 314 -35.91 37.74 -37.96
CA PRO A 314 -35.71 38.79 -38.96
C PRO A 314 -35.12 38.31 -40.29
N VAL A 315 -34.36 37.20 -40.30
CA VAL A 315 -33.71 36.66 -41.52
C VAL A 315 -34.76 36.09 -42.46
N GLY A 316 -35.70 35.27 -41.97
CA GLY A 316 -36.77 34.67 -42.79
C GLY A 316 -37.66 35.70 -43.53
N ARG A 317 -37.90 36.89 -42.93
CA ARG A 317 -38.71 37.96 -43.54
C ARG A 317 -37.96 38.79 -44.59
N ARG A 318 -36.65 38.99 -44.45
CA ARG A 318 -35.82 39.71 -45.44
C ARG A 318 -35.52 38.85 -46.66
N SER A 319 -35.30 37.55 -46.48
CA SER A 319 -35.08 36.57 -47.56
C SER A 319 -36.28 36.50 -48.50
N TYR A 320 -37.50 36.37 -47.96
CA TYR A 320 -38.73 36.24 -48.75
C TYR A 320 -39.00 37.45 -49.69
N ARG A 321 -38.56 38.66 -49.30
CA ARG A 321 -38.64 39.86 -50.16
C ARG A 321 -37.60 39.88 -51.28
N ARG A 322 -36.39 39.35 -51.05
CA ARG A 322 -35.31 39.31 -52.05
C ARG A 322 -35.52 38.23 -53.12
N THR A 323 -36.02 37.04 -52.76
CA THR A 323 -36.26 35.95 -53.74
C THR A 323 -37.40 36.29 -54.72
N ARG A 324 -38.47 36.95 -54.26
CA ARG A 324 -39.55 37.46 -55.14
C ARG A 324 -39.08 38.57 -56.08
N GLY A 325 -38.15 39.43 -55.65
CA GLY A 325 -37.59 40.50 -56.49
C GLY A 325 -36.71 40.01 -57.66
N ARG A 326 -36.12 38.81 -57.55
CA ARG A 326 -35.36 38.18 -58.65
C ARG A 326 -36.25 37.44 -59.64
N MET A 327 -37.31 36.76 -59.19
CA MET A 327 -38.28 36.12 -60.10
C MET A 327 -39.11 37.13 -60.90
N ALA A 328 -39.34 38.34 -60.38
CA ALA A 328 -40.08 39.39 -61.11
C ALA A 328 -39.25 40.11 -62.20
N ARG A 329 -37.96 39.83 -62.36
CA ARG A 329 -37.07 40.44 -63.38
C ARG A 329 -36.70 39.50 -64.53
N THR A 330 -37.25 38.29 -64.55
CA THR A 330 -36.99 37.25 -65.57
C THR A 330 -38.27 36.75 -66.24
N GLY A 331 -39.35 37.53 -66.16
CA GLY A 331 -40.60 37.30 -66.88
C GLY A 331 -40.78 38.29 -68.02
#